data_AF-A0A2G1X397-F1
#
_entry.id   AF-A0A2G1X397-F1
#
_cell.length_a   1.000
_cell.length_b   1.000
_cell.length_c   1.000
_cell.angle_alpha   90.00
_cell.angle_beta   90.00
_cell.angle_gamma   90.00
#
_symmetry.space_group_name_H-M   'P 1'
#
loop_
_entity.id
_entity.type
_entity.pdbx_description
1 polymer ?
#
loop_
_entity_poly.entity_id
_entity_poly.type
_entity_poly.pdbx_seq_one_letter_code
_entity_poly.pdbx_strand_id
1 'polypeptide(L)'
;MALLRVTALTGLSVAVGTAVTALLCVGPRQLSRATNDLGGRAREVAPYLAAALGLLAVKQLTQGYRIRLSRALDWRITGELYAIEGEFVAALQRATPDATLEPFSVAYMLGFAVLLVAGPTVYFLAGAGGRRHLKELLVAYMLNYAVGTLCYTLFIGYGPRKYLDSVDGLMYQFYPETQELTAAVASNTNVFPSLHASLSVAVAAVAWRSRRRFPRWAGISGTLAAAV
;
A
#
# COMPACT_ATOMS: atom_id res chain seq x y z
N MET A 1 -16.54 -17.54 -8.17
CA MET A 1 -16.63 -16.78 -9.43
C MET A 1 -16.38 -15.29 -9.23
N ALA A 2 -17.00 -14.63 -8.23
CA ALA A 2 -16.77 -13.22 -7.91
C ALA A 2 -15.31 -12.89 -7.54
N LEU A 3 -14.69 -13.64 -6.63
CA LEU A 3 -13.31 -13.42 -6.20
C LEU A 3 -12.28 -13.41 -7.35
N LEU A 4 -12.41 -14.36 -8.29
CA LEU A 4 -11.52 -14.46 -9.45
C LEU A 4 -11.68 -13.28 -10.40
N ARG A 5 -12.94 -12.83 -10.61
CA ARG A 5 -13.25 -11.65 -11.43
C ARG A 5 -12.70 -10.38 -10.80
N VAL A 6 -12.90 -10.17 -9.50
CA VAL A 6 -12.38 -8.99 -8.77
C VAL A 6 -10.86 -8.98 -8.80
N THR A 7 -10.21 -10.12 -8.52
CA THR A 7 -8.75 -10.24 -8.54
C THR A 7 -8.18 -9.96 -9.93
N ALA A 8 -8.79 -10.52 -10.98
CA ALA A 8 -8.37 -10.29 -12.36
C ALA A 8 -8.56 -8.83 -12.78
N LEU A 9 -9.70 -8.22 -12.42
CA LEU A 9 -9.97 -6.81 -12.71
C LEU A 9 -8.97 -5.90 -12.00
N THR A 10 -8.76 -6.09 -10.70
CA THR A 10 -7.76 -5.33 -9.93
C THR A 10 -6.35 -5.53 -10.50
N GLY A 11 -5.97 -6.76 -10.83
CA GLY A 11 -4.67 -7.06 -11.44
C GLY A 11 -4.49 -6.36 -12.78
N LEU A 12 -5.49 -6.37 -13.65
CA LEU A 12 -5.49 -5.67 -14.93
C LEU A 12 -5.41 -4.15 -14.74
N SER A 13 -6.22 -3.58 -13.85
CA SER A 13 -6.20 -2.16 -13.53
C SER A 13 -4.83 -1.71 -13.00
N VAL A 14 -4.19 -2.51 -12.15
CA VAL A 14 -2.85 -2.23 -11.63
C VAL A 14 -1.81 -2.32 -12.74
N ALA A 15 -1.89 -3.32 -13.61
CA ALA A 15 -0.98 -3.46 -14.76
C ALA A 15 -1.10 -2.28 -15.73
N VAL A 16 -2.32 -1.90 -16.09
CA VAL A 16 -2.60 -0.74 -16.96
C VAL A 16 -2.16 0.55 -16.30
N GLY A 17 -2.53 0.79 -15.03
CA GLY A 17 -2.14 1.99 -14.29
C GLY A 17 -0.62 2.12 -14.13
N THR A 18 0.07 0.99 -13.90
CA THR A 18 1.54 0.93 -13.85
C THR A 18 2.14 1.25 -15.21
N ALA A 19 1.62 0.66 -16.30
CA ALA A 19 2.11 0.89 -17.64
C ALA A 19 1.92 2.37 -18.06
N VAL A 20 0.73 2.94 -17.82
CA VAL A 20 0.45 4.36 -18.07
C VAL A 20 1.40 5.24 -17.26
N THR A 21 1.58 4.97 -15.97
CA THR A 21 2.49 5.74 -15.12
C THR A 21 3.94 5.66 -15.61
N ALA A 22 4.39 4.46 -16.00
CA ALA A 22 5.72 4.26 -16.56
C ALA A 22 5.90 5.04 -17.88
N LEU A 23 4.92 5.01 -18.79
CA LEU A 23 4.94 5.77 -20.05
C LEU A 23 4.96 7.29 -19.82
N LEU A 24 4.22 7.78 -18.83
CA LEU A 24 4.19 9.21 -18.48
C LEU A 24 5.51 9.68 -17.85
N CYS A 25 6.16 8.81 -17.06
CA CYS A 25 7.33 9.17 -16.26
C CYS A 25 8.69 8.83 -16.92
N VAL A 26 8.74 7.82 -17.78
CA VAL A 26 9.98 7.26 -18.35
C VAL A 26 9.99 7.46 -19.87
N GLY A 27 10.98 8.21 -20.37
CA GLY A 27 11.11 8.46 -21.80
C GLY A 27 11.53 7.23 -22.62
N PRO A 28 11.24 7.19 -23.93
CA PRO A 28 11.49 6.01 -24.78
C PRO A 28 12.97 5.59 -24.85
N ARG A 29 13.89 6.57 -24.81
CA ARG A 29 15.34 6.31 -24.75
C ARG A 29 15.77 5.63 -23.44
N GLN A 30 15.11 5.94 -22.32
CA GLN A 30 15.40 5.28 -21.04
C GLN A 30 14.86 3.86 -21.03
N LEU A 31 13.66 3.67 -21.60
CA LEU A 31 13.04 2.35 -21.76
C LEU A 31 13.91 1.42 -22.61
N SER A 32 14.38 1.87 -23.78
CA SER A 32 15.26 1.09 -24.66
C SER A 32 16.59 0.70 -23.98
N ARG A 33 17.17 1.61 -23.18
CA ARG A 33 18.37 1.27 -22.40
C ARG A 33 18.08 0.30 -21.28
N ALA A 34 16.92 0.41 -20.63
CA ALA A 34 16.50 -0.53 -19.59
C ALA A 34 16.28 -1.92 -20.17
N THR A 35 15.66 -2.04 -21.36
CA THR A 35 15.45 -3.32 -22.05
C THR A 35 16.75 -3.96 -22.50
N ASN A 36 17.75 -3.17 -22.91
CA ASN A 36 19.06 -3.68 -23.33
C ASN A 36 19.95 -4.13 -22.15
N ASP A 37 19.68 -3.68 -20.93
CA ASP A 37 20.44 -4.01 -19.71
C ASP A 37 19.53 -4.59 -18.61
N LEU A 38 18.54 -5.40 -19.00
CA LEU A 38 17.63 -6.01 -18.02
C LEU A 38 18.37 -6.94 -17.05
N GLY A 39 19.31 -7.73 -17.56
CA GLY A 39 20.06 -8.70 -16.75
C GLY A 39 20.94 -8.03 -15.68
N GLY A 40 21.68 -6.99 -16.04
CA GLY A 40 22.53 -6.25 -15.10
C GLY A 40 21.70 -5.55 -14.02
N ARG A 41 20.62 -4.89 -14.43
CA ARG A 41 19.67 -4.24 -13.52
C ARG A 41 18.98 -5.21 -12.58
N ALA A 42 18.49 -6.33 -13.10
CA ALA A 42 17.82 -7.35 -12.30
C ALA A 42 18.77 -7.93 -11.26
N ARG A 43 20.01 -8.25 -11.64
CA ARG A 43 21.03 -8.80 -10.72
C ARG A 43 21.38 -7.84 -9.59
N GLU A 44 21.43 -6.53 -9.87
CA GLU A 44 21.73 -5.52 -8.86
C GLU A 44 20.59 -5.31 -7.85
N VAL A 45 19.33 -5.45 -8.30
CA VAL A 45 18.14 -5.27 -7.46
C VAL A 45 17.71 -6.59 -6.78
N ALA A 46 18.08 -7.72 -7.36
CA ALA A 46 17.76 -9.07 -6.90
C ALA A 46 17.91 -9.28 -5.38
N PRO A 47 19.00 -8.88 -4.70
CA PRO A 47 19.10 -9.11 -3.26
C PRO A 47 18.02 -8.37 -2.46
N TYR A 48 17.68 -7.13 -2.84
CA TYR A 48 16.64 -6.35 -2.18
C TYR A 48 15.25 -6.91 -2.46
N LEU A 49 15.02 -7.33 -3.70
CA LEU A 49 13.75 -7.90 -4.12
C LEU A 49 13.52 -9.27 -3.48
N ALA A 50 14.57 -10.11 -3.42
CA ALA A 50 14.57 -11.38 -2.73
C ALA A 50 14.34 -11.21 -1.23
N ALA A 51 14.97 -10.22 -0.58
CA ALA A 51 14.73 -9.91 0.83
C ALA A 51 13.28 -9.46 1.08
N ALA A 52 12.73 -8.60 0.21
CA ALA A 52 11.34 -8.14 0.33
C ALA A 52 10.35 -9.30 0.14
N LEU A 53 10.54 -10.13 -0.88
CA LEU A 53 9.73 -11.33 -1.11
C LEU A 53 9.87 -12.34 0.03
N GLY A 54 11.08 -12.52 0.55
CA GLY A 54 11.37 -13.37 1.71
C GLY A 54 10.62 -12.89 2.96
N LEU A 55 10.62 -11.59 3.24
CA LEU A 55 9.86 -11.01 4.34
C LEU A 55 8.35 -11.25 4.18
N LEU A 56 7.81 -11.03 2.98
CA LEU A 56 6.40 -11.29 2.70
C LEU A 56 6.04 -12.78 2.85
N ALA A 57 6.93 -13.68 2.39
CA ALA A 57 6.77 -15.12 2.56
C ALA A 57 6.79 -15.52 4.05
N VAL A 58 7.76 -15.02 4.83
CA VAL A 58 7.81 -15.24 6.28
C VAL A 58 6.55 -14.73 6.95
N LYS A 59 6.10 -13.52 6.62
CA LYS A 59 4.84 -12.95 7.14
C LYS A 59 3.65 -13.87 6.84
N GLN A 60 3.56 -14.41 5.62
CA GLN A 60 2.46 -15.28 5.20
C GLN A 60 2.51 -16.63 5.91
N LEU A 61 3.68 -17.27 5.96
CA LEU A 61 3.88 -18.57 6.61
C LEU A 61 3.67 -18.50 8.13
N THR A 62 4.02 -17.37 8.76
CA THR A 62 3.86 -17.17 10.20
C THR A 62 2.49 -16.65 10.60
N GLN A 63 1.58 -16.39 9.66
CA GLN A 63 0.27 -15.77 9.93
C GLN A 63 -0.52 -16.53 11.01
N GLY A 64 -0.62 -17.86 10.91
CA GLY A 64 -1.35 -18.67 11.89
C GLY A 64 -0.73 -18.62 13.29
N TYR A 65 0.60 -18.65 13.38
CA TYR A 65 1.31 -18.53 14.66
C TYR A 65 1.11 -17.15 15.28
N ARG A 66 1.23 -16.09 14.49
CA ARG A 66 1.05 -14.71 14.94
C ARG A 66 -0.35 -14.45 15.49
N ILE A 67 -1.38 -14.97 14.84
CA ILE A 67 -2.76 -14.85 15.33
C ILE A 67 -2.91 -15.54 16.69
N ARG A 68 -2.33 -16.74 16.88
CA ARG A 68 -2.36 -17.42 18.18
C ARG A 68 -1.58 -16.66 19.24
N LEU A 69 -0.40 -16.15 18.92
CA LEU A 69 0.42 -15.37 19.83
C LEU A 69 -0.30 -14.08 20.24
N SER A 70 -0.87 -13.35 19.29
CA SER A 70 -1.65 -12.14 19.55
C SER A 70 -2.82 -12.41 20.51
N ARG A 71 -3.59 -13.49 20.27
CA ARG A 71 -4.67 -13.92 21.18
C ARG A 71 -4.17 -14.36 22.56
N ALA A 72 -2.98 -14.94 22.64
CA ALA A 72 -2.39 -15.36 23.91
C ALA A 72 -1.85 -14.18 24.72
N LEU A 73 -1.32 -13.15 24.05
CA LEU A 73 -0.90 -11.90 24.68
C LEU A 73 -2.10 -11.08 25.16
N ASP A 74 -3.22 -11.13 24.42
CA ASP A 74 -4.46 -10.39 24.66
C ASP A 74 -4.25 -8.89 24.95
N TRP A 75 -3.22 -8.30 24.34
CA TRP A 75 -2.90 -6.90 24.54
C TRP A 75 -3.81 -6.03 23.66
N ARG A 76 -4.97 -5.69 24.23
CA ARG A 76 -6.00 -4.87 23.58
C ARG A 76 -5.66 -3.40 23.78
N ILE A 77 -5.37 -2.70 22.68
CA ILE A 77 -5.03 -1.26 22.69
C ILE A 77 -6.16 -0.36 22.17
N THR A 78 -7.34 -0.94 21.93
CA THR A 78 -8.44 -0.24 21.24
C THR A 78 -8.95 0.95 22.06
N GLY A 79 -8.99 0.82 23.39
CA GLY A 79 -9.44 1.89 24.28
C GLY A 79 -8.46 3.05 24.33
N GLU A 80 -7.17 2.76 24.28
CA GLU A 80 -6.07 3.73 24.26
C GLU A 80 -6.03 4.49 22.94
N LEU A 81 -6.23 3.79 21.82
CA LEU A 81 -6.40 4.43 20.52
C LEU A 81 -7.63 5.36 20.52
N TYR A 82 -8.77 4.91 21.05
CA TYR A 82 -9.96 5.75 21.18
C TYR A 82 -9.78 6.93 22.14
N ALA A 83 -9.04 6.77 23.23
CA ALA A 83 -8.74 7.87 24.15
C ALA A 83 -7.90 8.98 23.49
N ILE A 84 -7.09 8.63 22.48
CA ILE A 84 -6.28 9.58 21.71
C ILE A 84 -7.08 10.17 20.53
N GLU A 85 -7.75 9.33 19.74
CA GLU A 85 -8.43 9.74 18.48
C GLU A 85 -9.85 10.26 18.72
N GLY A 86 -10.54 9.77 19.76
CA GLY A 86 -11.94 10.06 20.06
C GLY A 86 -12.87 9.81 18.87
N GLU A 87 -13.76 10.77 18.61
CA GLU A 87 -14.69 10.74 17.47
C GLU A 87 -14.11 11.33 16.18
N PHE A 88 -12.79 11.54 16.09
CA PHE A 88 -12.18 12.20 14.93
C PHE A 88 -12.62 11.58 13.60
N VAL A 89 -12.65 10.25 13.50
CA VAL A 89 -13.06 9.54 12.28
C VAL A 89 -14.53 9.78 11.95
N ALA A 90 -15.42 9.83 12.95
CA ALA A 90 -16.84 10.14 12.74
C ALA A 90 -17.04 11.60 12.32
N ALA A 91 -16.28 12.53 12.91
CA ALA A 91 -16.29 13.94 12.51
C ALA A 91 -15.78 14.12 11.09
N LEU A 92 -14.72 13.41 10.71
CA LEU A 92 -14.17 13.42 9.35
C LEU A 92 -15.17 12.87 8.34
N GLN A 93 -15.83 11.73 8.62
CA GLN A 93 -16.88 11.19 7.75
C GLN A 93 -18.03 12.19 7.56
N ARG A 94 -18.50 12.82 8.63
CA ARG A 94 -19.56 13.85 8.55
C ARG A 94 -19.13 15.09 7.76
N ALA A 95 -17.85 15.45 7.82
CA ALA A 95 -17.31 16.59 7.08
C ALA A 95 -16.97 16.26 5.62
N THR A 96 -16.92 14.97 5.24
CA THR A 96 -16.54 14.52 3.91
C THR A 96 -17.77 14.53 2.99
N PRO A 97 -17.76 15.32 1.89
CA PRO A 97 -18.89 15.33 0.97
C PRO A 97 -19.10 13.99 0.27
N ASP A 98 -20.36 13.55 0.12
CA ASP A 98 -20.71 12.29 -0.53
C ASP A 98 -20.10 12.13 -1.93
N ALA A 99 -20.03 13.22 -2.69
CA ALA A 99 -19.42 13.26 -4.02
C ALA A 99 -17.93 12.89 -4.06
N THR A 100 -17.24 12.92 -2.90
CA THR A 100 -15.82 12.55 -2.80
C THR A 100 -15.61 11.10 -2.36
N LEU A 101 -16.65 10.40 -1.90
CA LEU A 101 -16.53 9.04 -1.37
C LEU A 101 -16.16 8.02 -2.46
N GLU A 102 -16.77 8.13 -3.64
CA GLU A 102 -16.45 7.26 -4.77
C GLU A 102 -14.99 7.42 -5.23
N PRO A 103 -14.46 8.64 -5.53
CA PRO A 103 -13.07 8.77 -5.95
C PRO A 103 -12.06 8.34 -4.88
N PHE A 104 -12.32 8.58 -3.57
CA PHE A 104 -11.46 8.08 -2.51
C PHE A 104 -11.51 6.55 -2.38
N SER A 105 -12.69 5.94 -2.55
CA SER A 105 -12.81 4.47 -2.54
C SER A 105 -12.02 3.84 -3.70
N VAL A 106 -12.08 4.43 -4.90
CA VAL A 106 -11.28 4.01 -6.06
C VAL A 106 -9.80 4.21 -5.81
N ALA A 107 -9.40 5.36 -5.27
CA ALA A 107 -8.01 5.66 -4.95
C ALA A 107 -7.45 4.68 -3.91
N TYR A 108 -8.18 4.40 -2.85
CA TYR A 108 -7.79 3.42 -1.84
C TYR A 108 -7.68 2.00 -2.42
N MET A 109 -8.65 1.57 -3.23
CA MET A 109 -8.68 0.21 -3.76
C MET A 109 -7.67 -0.03 -4.88
N LEU A 110 -7.63 0.84 -5.89
CA LEU A 110 -6.82 0.68 -7.09
C LEU A 110 -5.60 1.59 -7.07
N GLY A 111 -5.77 2.84 -6.66
CA GLY A 111 -4.71 3.85 -6.62
C GLY A 111 -3.55 3.44 -5.71
N PHE A 112 -3.84 2.87 -4.54
CA PHE A 112 -2.82 2.33 -3.64
C PHE A 112 -2.01 1.21 -4.29
N ALA A 113 -2.68 0.23 -4.89
CA ALA A 113 -2.00 -0.90 -5.53
C ALA A 113 -1.16 -0.44 -6.73
N VAL A 114 -1.68 0.50 -7.53
CA VAL A 114 -0.92 1.17 -8.59
C VAL A 114 0.28 1.90 -8.01
N LEU A 115 0.12 2.68 -6.93
CA LEU A 115 1.21 3.42 -6.28
C LEU A 115 2.35 2.49 -5.86
N LEU A 116 2.00 1.36 -5.23
CA LEU A 116 2.96 0.36 -4.74
C LEU A 116 3.77 -0.30 -5.85
N VAL A 117 3.15 -0.59 -6.99
CA VAL A 117 3.77 -1.30 -8.12
C VAL A 117 4.43 -0.35 -9.10
N ALA A 118 3.82 0.81 -9.36
CA ALA A 118 4.33 1.82 -10.27
C ALA A 118 5.62 2.45 -9.74
N GLY A 119 5.76 2.68 -8.43
CA GLY A 119 6.98 3.26 -7.86
C GLY A 119 8.24 2.46 -8.18
N PRO A 120 8.32 1.19 -7.77
CA PRO A 120 9.44 0.33 -8.12
C PRO A 120 9.65 0.21 -9.64
N THR A 121 8.57 0.09 -10.42
CA THR A 121 8.63 -0.01 -11.89
C THR A 121 9.25 1.23 -12.52
N VAL A 122 8.80 2.43 -12.14
CA VAL A 122 9.33 3.71 -12.65
C VAL A 122 10.82 3.81 -12.32
N TYR A 123 11.24 3.48 -11.11
CA TYR A 123 12.66 3.55 -10.74
C TYR A 123 13.53 2.45 -11.37
N PHE A 124 12.96 1.28 -11.63
CA PHE A 124 13.64 0.19 -12.33
C PHE A 124 13.88 0.54 -13.81
N LEU A 125 12.88 1.13 -14.47
CA LEU A 125 12.95 1.55 -15.87
C LEU A 125 13.70 2.87 -16.07
N ALA A 126 13.77 3.70 -15.01
CA ALA A 126 14.52 4.94 -15.04
C ALA A 126 16.00 4.71 -15.37
N GLY A 127 16.62 5.70 -16.01
CA GLY A 127 18.05 5.72 -16.30
C GLY A 127 18.93 5.83 -15.05
N ALA A 128 20.04 6.58 -15.16
CA ALA A 128 20.94 6.78 -14.01
C ALA A 128 20.17 7.27 -12.76
N GLY A 129 20.64 6.94 -11.55
CA GLY A 129 20.01 7.33 -10.28
C GLY A 129 18.71 6.59 -9.90
N GLY A 130 17.97 5.99 -10.84
CA GLY A 130 16.74 5.25 -10.55
C GLY A 130 16.96 4.07 -9.59
N ARG A 131 18.03 3.30 -9.82
CA ARG A 131 18.40 2.13 -9.00
C ARG A 131 18.61 2.45 -7.52
N ARG A 132 19.16 3.63 -7.20
CA ARG A 132 19.34 4.05 -5.81
C ARG A 132 17.99 4.25 -5.13
N HIS A 133 17.08 4.97 -5.77
CA HIS A 133 15.75 5.23 -5.23
C HIS A 133 14.88 3.97 -5.18
N LEU A 134 15.08 3.03 -6.12
CA LEU A 134 14.47 1.70 -6.07
C LEU A 134 14.88 0.94 -4.80
N LYS A 135 16.19 0.86 -4.52
CA LYS A 135 16.70 0.19 -3.31
C LYS A 135 16.16 0.86 -2.03
N GLU A 136 16.19 2.19 -1.98
CA GLU A 136 15.63 2.97 -0.88
C GLU A 136 14.13 2.67 -0.67
N LEU A 137 13.36 2.57 -1.76
CA LEU A 137 11.93 2.26 -1.70
C LEU A 137 11.66 0.82 -1.24
N LEU A 138 12.40 -0.16 -1.77
CA LEU A 138 12.27 -1.56 -1.36
C LEU A 138 12.63 -1.73 0.13
N VAL A 139 13.66 -1.04 0.62
CA VAL A 139 13.99 -1.02 2.05
C VAL A 139 12.88 -0.37 2.86
N ALA A 140 12.31 0.74 2.39
CA ALA A 140 11.19 1.39 3.06
C ALA A 140 9.98 0.44 3.15
N TYR A 141 9.65 -0.29 2.08
CA TYR A 141 8.60 -1.30 2.10
C TYR A 141 8.90 -2.39 3.13
N MET A 142 10.12 -2.95 3.11
CA MET A 142 10.51 -4.00 4.06
C MET A 142 10.37 -3.53 5.51
N LEU A 143 10.83 -2.31 5.84
CA LEU A 143 10.72 -1.75 7.19
C LEU A 143 9.25 -1.55 7.59
N ASN A 144 8.42 -1.01 6.70
CA ASN A 144 6.99 -0.82 6.95
C ASN A 144 6.29 -2.17 7.21
N TYR A 145 6.56 -3.18 6.37
CA TYR A 145 6.00 -4.51 6.57
C TYR A 145 6.51 -5.19 7.83
N ALA A 146 7.79 -5.05 8.18
CA ALA A 146 8.36 -5.64 9.39
C ALA A 146 7.75 -5.01 10.64
N VAL A 147 7.74 -3.68 10.74
CA VAL A 147 7.16 -2.94 11.87
C VAL A 147 5.66 -3.17 11.95
N GLY A 148 4.93 -3.08 10.84
CA GLY A 148 3.50 -3.36 10.80
C GLY A 148 3.18 -4.78 11.24
N THR A 149 3.92 -5.77 10.74
CA THR A 149 3.75 -7.18 11.13
C THR A 149 4.00 -7.39 12.61
N LEU A 150 5.03 -6.74 13.17
CA LEU A 150 5.33 -6.79 14.61
C LEU A 150 4.16 -6.19 15.42
N CYS A 151 3.74 -4.96 15.12
CA CYS A 151 2.63 -4.30 15.80
C CYS A 151 1.33 -5.11 15.69
N TYR A 152 0.98 -5.64 14.52
CA TYR A 152 -0.19 -6.50 14.31
C TYR A 152 -0.11 -7.85 15.03
N THR A 153 1.08 -8.25 15.49
CA THR A 153 1.24 -9.46 16.31
C THR A 153 1.10 -9.14 17.79
N LEU A 154 1.65 -8.00 18.22
CA LEU A 154 1.66 -7.60 19.62
C LEU A 154 0.32 -7.03 20.06
N PHE A 155 -0.31 -6.20 19.23
CA PHE A 155 -1.47 -5.42 19.60
C PHE A 155 -2.75 -5.90 18.92
N ILE A 156 -3.83 -5.98 19.71
CA ILE A 156 -5.19 -6.19 19.23
C ILE A 156 -5.90 -4.83 19.20
N GLY A 157 -6.07 -4.29 18.00
CA GLY A 157 -6.82 -3.06 17.75
C GLY A 157 -8.02 -3.34 16.86
N TYR A 158 -9.20 -2.81 17.20
CA TYR A 158 -10.36 -2.82 16.30
C TYR A 158 -10.54 -1.44 15.67
N GLY A 159 -10.87 -1.43 14.38
CA GLY A 159 -11.10 -0.18 13.66
C GLY A 159 -12.39 0.52 14.13
N PRO A 160 -12.53 1.83 13.91
CA PRO A 160 -13.67 2.63 14.41
C PRO A 160 -15.03 2.07 14.03
N ARG A 161 -15.23 1.53 12.82
CA ARG A 161 -16.49 0.87 12.39
C ARG A 161 -16.93 -0.30 13.29
N LYS A 162 -15.99 -0.98 13.96
CA LYS A 162 -16.30 -2.10 14.87
C LYS A 162 -16.53 -1.65 16.30
N TYR A 163 -16.14 -0.42 16.64
CA TYR A 163 -16.16 0.12 17.99
C TYR A 163 -17.20 1.24 18.17
N LEU A 164 -17.56 1.93 17.08
CA LEU A 164 -18.50 3.04 17.02
C LEU A 164 -19.59 2.73 15.99
N ASP A 165 -20.85 2.74 16.41
CA ASP A 165 -22.01 2.55 15.52
C ASP A 165 -22.19 3.73 14.55
N SER A 166 -21.59 4.88 14.86
CA SER A 166 -21.66 6.10 14.06
C SER A 166 -20.67 6.14 12.90
N VAL A 167 -19.87 5.09 12.68
CA VAL A 167 -18.85 5.04 11.62
C VAL A 167 -19.18 3.95 10.61
N ASP A 168 -19.42 4.38 9.37
CA ASP A 168 -19.82 3.49 8.29
C ASP A 168 -18.63 2.93 7.51
N GLY A 169 -18.83 1.72 6.97
CA GLY A 169 -17.92 1.11 6.00
C GLY A 169 -18.13 1.62 4.58
N LEU A 170 -17.94 2.93 4.36
CA LEU A 170 -18.32 3.65 3.13
C LEU A 170 -17.79 2.98 1.85
N MET A 171 -16.56 2.47 1.86
CA MET A 171 -15.99 1.75 0.70
C MET A 171 -16.85 0.54 0.26
N TYR A 172 -17.43 -0.19 1.21
CA TYR A 172 -18.24 -1.38 0.91
C TYR A 172 -19.64 -1.05 0.38
N GLN A 173 -20.07 0.21 0.48
CA GLN A 173 -21.31 0.66 -0.17
C GLN A 173 -21.13 0.71 -1.70
N PHE A 174 -19.94 1.09 -2.17
CA PHE A 174 -19.62 1.16 -3.60
C PHE A 174 -19.07 -0.16 -4.15
N TYR A 175 -18.26 -0.88 -3.35
CA TYR A 175 -17.58 -2.10 -3.77
C TYR A 175 -17.78 -3.25 -2.77
N PRO A 176 -19.01 -3.77 -2.60
CA PRO A 176 -19.31 -4.81 -1.60
C PRO A 176 -18.54 -6.13 -1.82
N GLU A 177 -18.28 -6.48 -3.09
CA GLU A 177 -17.53 -7.69 -3.47
C GLU A 177 -16.08 -7.71 -2.92
N THR A 178 -15.56 -6.54 -2.54
CA THR A 178 -14.20 -6.39 -1.98
C THR A 178 -14.12 -6.79 -0.51
N GLN A 179 -15.26 -6.92 0.16
CA GLN A 179 -15.31 -7.38 1.54
C GLN A 179 -14.82 -8.83 1.65
N GLU A 180 -15.17 -9.67 0.67
CA GLU A 180 -14.68 -11.05 0.60
C GLU A 180 -13.17 -11.11 0.34
N LEU A 181 -12.69 -10.27 -0.59
CA LEU A 181 -11.26 -10.16 -0.91
C LEU A 181 -10.47 -9.72 0.33
N THR A 182 -10.97 -8.69 1.03
CA THR A 182 -10.32 -8.12 2.21
C THR A 182 -10.34 -9.11 3.38
N ALA A 183 -11.45 -9.81 3.60
CA ALA A 183 -11.55 -10.84 4.63
C ALA A 183 -10.62 -12.04 4.37
N ALA A 184 -10.32 -12.34 3.11
CA ALA A 184 -9.39 -13.41 2.74
C ALA A 184 -7.92 -13.06 3.06
N VAL A 185 -7.55 -11.77 3.07
CA VAL A 185 -6.14 -11.33 3.16
C VAL A 185 -5.81 -10.54 4.42
N ALA A 186 -6.81 -10.00 5.13
CA ALA A 186 -6.64 -9.18 6.32
C ALA A 186 -7.52 -9.64 7.49
N SER A 187 -6.93 -9.61 8.70
CA SER A 187 -7.68 -9.77 9.95
C SER A 187 -8.27 -8.44 10.37
N ASN A 188 -9.48 -8.45 10.93
CA ASN A 188 -10.16 -7.26 11.48
C ASN A 188 -9.39 -6.58 12.64
N THR A 189 -8.34 -7.22 13.15
CA THR A 189 -7.50 -6.73 14.25
C THR A 189 -6.23 -6.00 13.80
N ASN A 190 -5.93 -6.00 12.49
CA ASN A 190 -4.69 -5.44 11.93
C ASN A 190 -4.86 -3.96 11.56
N VAL A 191 -5.33 -3.15 12.50
CA VAL A 191 -5.70 -1.74 12.21
C VAL A 191 -4.61 -0.74 12.59
N PHE A 192 -3.71 -1.10 13.52
CA PHE A 192 -2.68 -0.20 14.02
C PHE A 192 -1.27 -0.79 13.87
N PRO A 193 -0.31 -0.06 13.27
CA PRO A 193 -0.48 1.22 12.55
C PRO A 193 -1.12 1.02 11.17
N SER A 194 -1.56 2.11 10.52
CA SER A 194 -2.06 2.05 9.14
C SER A 194 -0.92 1.78 8.14
N LEU A 195 -0.84 0.55 7.64
CA LEU A 195 0.18 0.14 6.68
C LEU A 195 -0.03 0.77 5.30
N HIS A 196 -1.28 1.01 4.89
CA HIS A 196 -1.59 1.66 3.61
C HIS A 196 -1.07 3.10 3.61
N ALA A 197 -1.40 3.87 4.66
CA ALA A 197 -0.93 5.25 4.80
C ALA A 197 0.60 5.31 4.88
N SER A 198 1.23 4.47 5.69
CA SER A 198 2.69 4.51 5.88
C SER A 198 3.47 4.14 4.61
N LEU A 199 2.99 3.15 3.84
CA LEU A 199 3.57 2.82 2.54
C LEU A 199 3.34 3.93 1.51
N SER A 200 2.14 4.51 1.43
CA SER A 200 1.85 5.64 0.55
C SER A 200 2.77 6.83 0.83
N VAL A 201 2.95 7.18 2.10
CA VAL A 201 3.89 8.22 2.55
C VAL A 201 5.33 7.86 2.18
N ALA A 202 5.75 6.62 2.35
CA ALA A 202 7.11 6.18 1.97
C ALA A 202 7.35 6.36 0.46
N VAL A 203 6.39 5.98 -0.39
CA VAL A 203 6.47 6.21 -1.84
C VAL A 203 6.57 7.70 -2.15
N ALA A 204 5.67 8.51 -1.60
CA ALA A 204 5.63 9.95 -1.83
C ALA A 204 6.92 10.64 -1.35
N ALA A 205 7.49 10.23 -0.22
CA ALA A 205 8.74 10.79 0.30
C ALA A 205 9.94 10.49 -0.60
N VAL A 206 10.08 9.25 -1.08
CA VAL A 206 11.14 8.88 -2.03
C VAL A 206 10.95 9.62 -3.36
N ALA A 207 9.70 9.71 -3.84
CA ALA A 207 9.34 10.45 -5.05
C ALA A 207 9.69 11.94 -4.93
N TRP A 208 9.32 12.58 -3.82
CA TRP A 208 9.64 13.97 -3.52
C TRP A 208 11.14 14.23 -3.45
N ARG A 209 11.92 13.32 -2.85
CA ARG A 209 13.40 13.43 -2.83
C ARG A 209 13.98 13.34 -4.25
N SER A 210 13.35 12.57 -5.13
CA SER A 210 13.76 12.38 -6.51
C SER A 210 13.13 13.38 -7.51
N ARG A 211 12.32 14.35 -7.04
CA ARG A 211 11.47 15.23 -7.88
C ARG A 211 12.21 16.05 -8.93
N ARG A 212 13.45 16.46 -8.66
CA ARG A 212 14.26 17.21 -9.64
C ARG A 212 14.54 16.39 -10.90
N ARG A 213 14.58 15.06 -10.76
CA ARG A 213 14.86 14.11 -11.84
C ARG A 213 13.59 13.47 -12.38
N PHE A 214 12.59 13.26 -11.53
CA PHE A 214 11.32 12.63 -11.87
C PHE A 214 10.13 13.50 -11.41
N PRO A 215 9.94 14.71 -11.97
CA PRO A 215 8.93 15.65 -11.49
C PRO A 215 7.50 15.13 -11.71
N ARG A 216 7.25 14.45 -12.83
CA ARG A 216 5.95 13.83 -13.13
C ARG A 216 5.60 12.73 -12.12
N TRP A 217 6.56 11.87 -11.80
CA TRP A 217 6.37 10.82 -10.81
C TRP A 217 6.11 11.41 -9.41
N ALA A 218 6.84 12.46 -9.02
CA ALA A 218 6.61 13.14 -7.75
C ALA A 218 5.19 13.72 -7.65
N GLY A 219 4.66 14.29 -8.74
CA GLY A 219 3.27 14.76 -8.79
C GLY A 219 2.26 13.61 -8.67
N ILE A 220 2.38 12.58 -9.52
CA ILE A 220 1.45 11.43 -9.55
C ILE A 220 1.44 10.71 -8.19
N SER A 221 2.62 10.39 -7.66
CA SER A 221 2.73 9.70 -6.37
C SER A 221 2.23 10.53 -5.21
N GLY A 222 2.47 11.84 -5.20
CA GLY A 222 1.94 12.76 -4.18
C GLY A 222 0.42 12.80 -4.17
N THR A 223 -0.20 12.95 -5.35
CA THR A 223 -1.66 12.97 -5.48
C THR A 223 -2.28 11.63 -5.09
N LEU A 224 -1.73 10.51 -5.57
CA LEU A 224 -2.23 9.18 -5.20
C LEU A 224 -2.05 8.89 -3.71
N ALA A 225 -0.91 9.25 -3.12
CA ALA A 225 -0.67 9.04 -1.70
C ALA A 225 -1.56 9.90 -0.81
N ALA A 226 -1.95 11.10 -1.26
CA ALA A 226 -2.89 11.97 -0.53
C ALA A 226 -4.35 11.49 -0.64
N ALA A 227 -4.67 10.70 -1.67
CA ALA A 227 -6.01 10.17 -1.90
C ALA A 227 -6.25 8.78 -1.26
N VAL A 228 -5.19 8.14 -0.74
CA VAL A 228 -5.23 6.85 -0.02
C VAL A 228 -5.20 7.11 1.48
#